data_AF-A0A327Z206-F1
#
_entry.id   AF-A0A327Z206-F1
#
_cell.length_a   1.000
_cell.length_b   1.000
_cell.length_c   1.000
_cell.angle_alpha   90.00
_cell.angle_beta   90.00
_cell.angle_gamma   90.00
#
_symmetry.space_group_name_H-M   'P 1'
#
loop_
_entity.id
_entity.type
_entity.pdbx_description
1 polymer ?
#
loop_
_entity_poly.entity_id
_entity_poly.type
_entity_poly.pdbx_seq_one_letter_code
_entity_poly.pdbx_strand_id
1 'polypeptide(L)'
;MPPEFRKTDHNHNGGWSRSFFTDVVTVEGPKKLIYISGIGSEDPSAATPQEMVTQAPGDFAEQTRIAYAKIKDILAAHGATFADIVRMTTYVTDAKNVFLYHEVQAQALQGTPPPPHTFLQVAGLAMPEMLVEVEVTAAVADA
;
A
#
# COMPACT_ATOMS: atom_id res chain seq x y z
N MET A 1 -14.60 16.44 -21.02
CA MET A 1 -13.22 16.65 -21.52
C MET A 1 -12.33 15.86 -20.59
N PRO A 2 -11.37 15.04 -21.05
CA PRO A 2 -10.59 14.28 -20.08
C PRO A 2 -9.71 15.26 -19.31
N PRO A 3 -9.73 15.28 -17.97
CA PRO A 3 -8.59 15.77 -17.24
C PRO A 3 -7.51 14.68 -17.32
N GLU A 4 -6.68 14.77 -18.37
CA GLU A 4 -5.47 13.98 -18.57
C GLU A 4 -4.41 14.46 -17.58
N PHE A 5 -4.46 13.97 -16.35
CA PHE A 5 -3.30 14.14 -15.48
C PHE A 5 -2.18 13.19 -15.96
N ARG A 6 -0.93 13.65 -15.86
CA ARG A 6 0.24 12.83 -16.18
C ARG A 6 0.90 12.37 -14.89
N LYS A 7 0.94 11.04 -14.68
CA LYS A 7 1.81 10.39 -13.69
C LYS A 7 3.12 9.99 -14.33
N THR A 8 4.25 10.22 -13.68
CA THR A 8 5.57 9.77 -14.16
C THR A 8 6.43 9.28 -13.01
N ASP A 9 7.02 8.10 -13.18
CA ASP A 9 7.89 7.42 -12.23
C ASP A 9 9.37 7.71 -12.58
N HIS A 10 10.17 8.17 -11.61
CA HIS A 10 11.57 8.53 -11.79
C HIS A 10 12.46 7.70 -10.84
N ASN A 11 13.52 7.11 -11.38
CA ASN A 11 14.46 6.27 -10.63
C ASN A 11 15.91 6.76 -10.81
N HIS A 12 16.43 7.44 -9.80
CA HIS A 12 17.78 8.03 -9.69
C HIS A 12 18.77 7.13 -8.92
N ASN A 13 18.30 6.24 -8.03
CA ASN A 13 19.09 5.39 -7.15
C ASN A 13 19.76 4.18 -7.87
N GLY A 14 19.77 4.17 -9.21
CA GLY A 14 20.32 3.07 -10.01
C GLY A 14 19.32 1.92 -10.23
N GLY A 15 19.82 0.70 -10.36
CA GLY A 15 19.01 -0.48 -10.68
C GLY A 15 18.44 -1.25 -9.49
N TRP A 16 19.03 -1.11 -8.30
CA TRP A 16 18.73 -1.98 -7.15
C TRP A 16 17.35 -1.71 -6.52
N SER A 17 16.86 -0.46 -6.54
CA SER A 17 15.58 -0.08 -5.96
C SER A 17 14.39 -0.41 -6.87
N ARG A 18 14.59 -0.53 -8.18
CA ARG A 18 13.50 -0.62 -9.19
C ARG A 18 12.56 -1.80 -8.99
N SER A 19 13.04 -2.88 -8.37
CA SER A 19 12.24 -4.06 -8.06
C SER A 19 11.45 -3.93 -6.74
N PHE A 20 11.70 -2.87 -5.96
CA PHE A 20 11.13 -2.64 -4.63
C PHE A 20 10.29 -1.35 -4.57
N PHE A 21 10.77 -0.25 -5.15
CA PHE A 21 10.09 1.05 -5.17
C PHE A 21 10.63 1.99 -6.24
N THR A 22 9.83 3.01 -6.56
CA THR A 22 10.23 4.15 -7.42
C THR A 22 10.75 5.30 -6.56
N ASP A 23 11.83 5.99 -6.93
CA ASP A 23 12.37 7.06 -6.06
C ASP A 23 11.46 8.29 -5.96
N VAL A 24 10.90 8.72 -7.10
CA VAL A 24 10.05 9.91 -7.18
C VAL A 24 8.90 9.66 -8.14
N VAL A 25 7.70 10.11 -7.77
CA VAL A 25 6.54 10.19 -8.67
C VAL A 25 6.11 11.63 -8.81
N THR A 26 5.91 12.07 -10.04
CA THR A 26 5.31 13.37 -10.35
C THR A 26 3.90 13.20 -10.89
N VAL A 27 2.98 14.08 -10.46
CA VAL A 27 1.58 14.09 -10.92
C VAL A 27 1.18 15.50 -11.34
N GLU A 28 1.07 15.71 -12.65
CA GLU A 28 0.80 17.02 -13.26
C GLU A 28 -0.62 17.09 -13.82
N GLY A 29 -1.29 18.24 -13.65
CA GLY A 29 -2.68 18.46 -14.10
C GLY A 29 -3.74 18.36 -12.99
N PRO A 30 -5.02 18.58 -13.35
CA PRO A 30 -6.17 18.44 -12.44
C PRO A 30 -6.35 16.97 -12.05
N LYS A 31 -6.43 16.72 -10.74
CA LYS A 31 -6.44 15.36 -10.17
C LYS A 31 -7.24 15.32 -8.89
N LYS A 32 -7.90 14.18 -8.65
CA LYS A 32 -8.43 13.78 -7.36
C LYS A 32 -7.38 12.96 -6.61
N LEU A 33 -7.08 13.36 -5.38
CA LEU A 33 -6.23 12.59 -4.47
C LEU A 33 -7.09 11.69 -3.58
N ILE A 34 -6.68 10.44 -3.43
CA ILE A 34 -7.29 9.45 -2.56
C ILE A 34 -6.26 9.12 -1.48
N TYR A 35 -6.60 9.42 -0.23
CA TYR A 35 -5.78 9.07 0.93
C TYR A 35 -6.42 7.86 1.60
N ILE A 36 -5.72 6.74 1.59
CA ILE A 36 -6.15 5.51 2.26
C ILE A 36 -5.33 5.41 3.54
N SER A 37 -6.02 5.29 4.68
CA SER A 37 -5.42 5.07 6.00
C SER A 37 -4.49 3.84 6.00
N GLY A 38 -3.72 3.65 7.06
CA GLY A 38 -3.03 2.39 7.30
C GLY A 38 -4.01 1.22 7.30
N ILE A 39 -3.78 0.25 6.41
CA ILE A 39 -4.58 -0.96 6.26
C ILE A 39 -3.76 -2.15 6.76
N GLY A 40 -4.26 -2.85 7.78
CA GLY A 40 -3.76 -4.16 8.21
C GLY A 40 -4.71 -5.30 7.82
N SER A 41 -4.59 -6.42 8.52
CA SER A 41 -5.41 -7.62 8.33
C SER A 41 -6.64 -7.68 9.23
N GLU A 42 -7.12 -6.53 9.72
CA GLU A 42 -8.28 -6.48 10.60
C GLU A 42 -9.54 -6.98 9.87
N ASP A 43 -10.41 -7.72 10.58
CA ASP A 43 -11.67 -8.23 10.05
C ASP A 43 -12.66 -7.09 9.76
N PRO A 44 -13.03 -6.85 8.48
CA PRO A 44 -13.95 -5.77 8.12
C PRO A 44 -15.40 -6.00 8.59
N SER A 45 -15.74 -7.20 9.09
CA SER A 45 -17.08 -7.53 9.56
C SER A 45 -17.34 -7.19 11.04
N ALA A 46 -16.31 -6.80 11.78
CA ALA A 46 -16.45 -6.39 13.18
C ALA A 46 -17.40 -5.18 13.30
N ALA A 47 -18.49 -5.33 14.07
CA ALA A 47 -19.48 -4.27 14.23
C ALA A 47 -19.01 -3.18 15.21
N THR A 48 -18.06 -3.51 16.08
CA THR A 48 -17.49 -2.60 17.07
C THR A 48 -15.97 -2.74 17.17
N PRO A 49 -15.24 -1.70 17.63
CA PRO A 49 -13.80 -1.80 17.86
C PRO A 49 -13.40 -2.92 18.83
N GLN A 50 -14.28 -3.30 19.76
CA GLN A 50 -14.04 -4.35 20.75
C GLN A 50 -14.15 -5.76 20.15
N GLU A 51 -14.86 -5.93 19.05
CA GLU A 51 -15.00 -7.18 18.31
C GLU A 51 -13.95 -7.33 17.20
N MET A 52 -13.12 -6.30 17.01
CA MET A 52 -12.09 -6.30 15.99
C MET A 52 -11.08 -7.41 16.26
N VAL A 53 -10.82 -8.23 15.23
CA VAL A 53 -9.81 -9.28 15.29
C VAL A 53 -8.80 -9.11 14.17
N THR A 54 -7.54 -9.41 14.48
CA THR A 54 -6.49 -9.51 13.46
C THR A 54 -6.61 -10.86 12.76
N GLN A 55 -6.84 -10.87 11.46
CA GLN A 55 -6.85 -12.10 10.68
C GLN A 55 -5.42 -12.61 10.48
N ALA A 56 -5.27 -13.95 10.43
CA ALA A 56 -3.99 -14.63 10.29
C ALA A 56 -2.93 -14.23 11.34
N PRO A 57 -3.22 -14.35 12.65
CA PRO A 57 -2.27 -14.00 13.69
C PRO A 57 -0.99 -14.83 13.57
N GLY A 58 0.16 -14.15 13.57
CA GLY A 58 1.47 -14.80 13.43
C GLY A 58 1.92 -15.09 12.00
N ASP A 59 1.06 -14.92 10.99
CA ASP A 59 1.41 -15.11 9.58
C ASP A 59 1.60 -13.76 8.88
N PHE A 60 2.84 -13.28 8.85
CA PHE A 60 3.19 -12.00 8.23
C PHE A 60 2.79 -11.93 6.74
N ALA A 61 3.01 -13.01 5.99
CA ALA A 61 2.76 -13.01 4.56
C ALA A 61 1.25 -12.93 4.28
N GLU A 62 0.45 -13.68 5.02
CA GLU A 62 -1.00 -13.66 4.86
C GLU A 62 -1.61 -12.34 5.34
N GLN A 63 -1.14 -11.77 6.46
CA GLN A 63 -1.57 -10.42 6.86
C GLN A 63 -1.26 -9.37 5.78
N THR A 64 -0.09 -9.48 5.15
CA THR A 64 0.30 -8.58 4.04
C THR A 64 -0.62 -8.77 2.84
N ARG A 65 -0.97 -10.00 2.46
CA ARG A 65 -1.90 -10.28 1.36
C ARG A 65 -3.29 -9.72 1.63
N ILE A 66 -3.81 -9.88 2.85
CA ILE A 66 -5.10 -9.33 3.26
C ILE A 66 -5.09 -7.80 3.18
N ALA A 67 -4.02 -7.14 3.65
CA ALA A 67 -3.89 -5.69 3.55
C ALA A 67 -3.92 -5.21 2.10
N TYR A 68 -3.16 -5.86 1.19
CA TYR A 68 -3.19 -5.52 -0.23
C TYR A 68 -4.55 -5.80 -0.90
N ALA A 69 -5.23 -6.90 -0.53
CA ALA A 69 -6.57 -7.19 -1.03
C ALA A 69 -7.58 -6.10 -0.62
N LYS A 70 -7.56 -5.69 0.65
CA LYS A 70 -8.39 -4.58 1.16
C LYS A 70 -8.08 -3.27 0.44
N ILE A 71 -6.80 -2.93 0.25
CA ILE A 71 -6.38 -1.72 -0.49
C ILE A 71 -6.90 -1.76 -1.93
N LYS A 72 -6.83 -2.92 -2.61
CA LYS A 72 -7.36 -3.09 -3.96
C LYS A 72 -8.86 -2.79 -4.02
N ASP A 73 -9.63 -3.30 -3.07
CA ASP A 73 -11.07 -3.11 -3.03
C ASP A 73 -11.44 -1.63 -2.75
N ILE A 74 -10.71 -0.97 -1.84
CA ILE A 74 -10.89 0.47 -1.54
C ILE A 74 -10.56 1.31 -2.77
N LEU A 75 -9.44 1.04 -3.46
CA LEU A 75 -9.08 1.73 -4.70
C LEU A 75 -10.17 1.55 -5.76
N ALA A 76 -10.63 0.32 -5.98
CA ALA A 76 -11.67 0.01 -6.96
C ALA A 76 -12.99 0.75 -6.67
N ALA A 77 -13.40 0.82 -5.40
CA ALA A 77 -14.59 1.56 -4.97
C ALA A 77 -14.52 3.08 -5.27
N HIS A 78 -13.31 3.61 -5.48
CA HIS A 78 -13.06 5.00 -5.82
C HIS A 78 -12.60 5.22 -7.27
N GLY A 79 -12.72 4.20 -8.13
CA GLY A 79 -12.33 4.28 -9.55
C GLY A 79 -10.82 4.29 -9.77
N ALA A 80 -10.04 3.76 -8.82
CA ALA A 80 -8.59 3.68 -8.87
C ALA A 80 -8.11 2.22 -8.88
N THR A 81 -6.83 2.04 -9.19
CA THR A 81 -6.10 0.77 -9.22
C THR A 81 -4.74 0.94 -8.55
N PHE A 82 -3.97 -0.14 -8.40
CA PHE A 82 -2.59 -0.06 -7.91
C PHE A 82 -1.69 0.84 -8.76
N ALA A 83 -1.97 0.98 -10.07
CA ALA A 83 -1.23 1.88 -10.95
C ALA A 83 -1.42 3.36 -10.62
N ASP A 84 -2.46 3.69 -9.86
CA ASP A 84 -2.77 5.05 -9.43
C ASP A 84 -2.09 5.43 -8.11
N ILE A 85 -1.44 4.48 -7.42
CA ILE A 85 -0.70 4.78 -6.19
C ILE A 85 0.52 5.65 -6.53
N VAL A 86 0.66 6.74 -5.79
CA VAL A 86 1.74 7.74 -5.93
C VAL A 86 2.65 7.77 -4.71
N ARG A 87 2.23 7.19 -3.59
CA ARG A 87 3.04 7.02 -2.38
C ARG A 87 2.53 5.85 -1.56
N MET A 88 3.46 5.16 -0.93
CA MET A 88 3.19 4.09 0.03
C MET A 88 4.09 4.24 1.26
N THR A 89 3.53 3.96 2.43
CA THR A 89 4.28 3.79 3.67
C THR A 89 3.90 2.45 4.27
N THR A 90 4.87 1.70 4.76
CA THR A 90 4.62 0.42 5.43
C THR A 90 5.30 0.40 6.77
N TYR A 91 4.52 0.00 7.77
CA TYR A 91 4.95 -0.20 9.12
C TYR A 91 4.92 -1.69 9.42
N VAL A 92 6.02 -2.22 9.96
CA VAL A 92 6.11 -3.61 10.41
C VAL A 92 6.61 -3.66 11.84
N THR A 93 6.30 -4.74 12.56
CA THR A 93 6.83 -4.95 13.93
C THR A 93 8.22 -5.57 13.94
N ASP A 94 8.66 -6.18 12.83
CA ASP A 94 9.97 -6.83 12.70
C ASP A 94 10.54 -6.69 11.28
N ALA A 95 11.64 -5.96 11.14
CA ALA A 95 12.31 -5.67 9.87
C ALA A 95 12.87 -6.92 9.17
N LYS A 96 13.01 -8.06 9.87
CA LYS A 96 13.44 -9.32 9.23
C LYS A 96 12.55 -9.72 8.05
N ASN A 97 11.30 -9.24 8.04
CA ASN A 97 10.31 -9.56 7.03
C ASN A 97 10.45 -8.72 5.74
N VAL A 98 11.43 -7.82 5.62
CA VAL A 98 11.54 -6.89 4.48
C VAL A 98 11.51 -7.58 3.11
N PHE A 99 12.24 -8.68 2.91
CA PHE A 99 12.24 -9.39 1.63
C PHE A 99 10.94 -10.13 1.36
N LEU A 100 10.37 -10.76 2.38
CA LEU A 100 9.08 -11.44 2.29
C LEU A 100 7.96 -10.44 1.97
N TYR A 101 8.00 -9.25 2.58
CA TYR A 101 7.08 -8.16 2.28
C TYR A 101 7.16 -7.77 0.80
N HIS A 102 8.36 -7.53 0.28
CA HIS A 102 8.53 -7.13 -1.12
C HIS A 102 8.14 -8.25 -2.11
N GLU A 103 8.30 -9.51 -1.74
CA GLU A 103 7.77 -10.64 -2.52
C GLU A 103 6.24 -10.58 -2.63
N VAL A 104 5.53 -10.40 -1.50
CA VAL A 104 4.07 -10.28 -1.48
C VAL A 104 3.60 -9.01 -2.19
N GLN A 105 4.31 -7.90 -2.03
CA GLN A 105 4.05 -6.66 -2.76
C GLN A 105 4.17 -6.86 -4.27
N ALA A 106 5.25 -7.49 -4.75
CA ALA A 106 5.44 -7.75 -6.18
C ALA A 106 4.31 -8.65 -6.73
N GLN A 107 3.84 -9.62 -5.95
CA GLN A 107 2.67 -10.44 -6.29
C GLN A 107 1.36 -9.62 -6.32
N ALA A 108 1.19 -8.65 -5.43
CA ALA A 108 0.00 -7.79 -5.40
C ALA A 108 -0.02 -6.78 -6.57
N LEU A 109 1.13 -6.19 -6.88
CA LEU A 109 1.28 -5.13 -7.88
C LEU A 109 1.45 -5.64 -9.32
N GLN A 110 1.47 -6.96 -9.56
CA GLN A 110 1.72 -7.62 -10.85
C GLN A 110 1.48 -6.74 -12.09
N GLY A 111 2.57 -6.41 -12.81
CA GLY A 111 2.52 -5.60 -14.03
C GLY A 111 2.54 -4.07 -13.80
N THR A 112 2.54 -3.63 -12.55
CA THR A 112 2.62 -2.22 -12.15
C THR A 112 3.97 -1.94 -11.47
N PRO A 113 4.71 -0.91 -11.89
CA PRO A 113 5.91 -0.48 -11.16
C PRO A 113 5.55 -0.12 -9.70
N PRO A 114 6.37 -0.53 -8.71
CA PRO A 114 6.11 -0.15 -7.33
C PRO A 114 6.27 1.37 -7.16
N PRO A 115 5.35 2.04 -6.43
CA PRO A 115 5.43 3.48 -6.20
C PRO A 115 6.56 3.81 -5.22
N PRO A 116 6.83 5.10 -4.96
CA PRO A 116 7.68 5.51 -3.85
C PRO A 116 7.19 4.92 -2.55
N HIS A 117 8.10 4.26 -1.86
CA HIS A 117 7.79 3.43 -0.71
C HIS A 117 8.75 3.69 0.42
N THR A 118 8.22 3.91 1.62
CA THR A 118 9.00 3.90 2.86
C THR A 118 8.62 2.67 3.66
N PHE A 119 9.60 1.84 4.01
CA PHE A 119 9.43 0.66 4.85
C PHE A 119 10.08 0.90 6.21
N LEU A 120 9.32 0.77 7.29
CA LEU A 120 9.74 1.11 8.65
C LEU A 120 9.41 -0.01 9.61
N GLN A 121 10.35 -0.32 10.52
CA GLN A 121 10.01 -1.05 11.72
C GLN A 121 9.53 -0.08 12.81
N VAL A 122 8.41 -0.40 13.45
CA VAL A 122 7.82 0.33 14.58
C VAL A 122 7.77 -0.55 15.83
N ALA A 123 7.59 0.07 17.00
CA ALA A 123 7.54 -0.66 18.28
C ALA A 123 6.27 -1.52 18.44
N GLY A 124 5.21 -1.21 17.69
CA GLY A 124 3.94 -1.91 17.72
C GLY A 124 2.93 -1.23 16.78
N LEU A 125 1.84 -1.94 16.50
CA LEU A 125 0.69 -1.46 15.72
C LEU A 125 -0.55 -1.37 16.63
N ALA A 126 -1.71 -1.05 16.07
CA ALA A 126 -2.93 -0.81 16.84
C ALA A 126 -3.39 -2.01 17.68
N MET A 127 -3.10 -3.24 17.22
CA MET A 127 -3.36 -4.48 17.96
C MET A 127 -2.08 -5.32 18.10
N PRO A 128 -1.89 -6.05 19.21
CA PRO A 128 -0.68 -6.86 19.45
C PRO A 128 -0.41 -7.91 18.36
N GLU A 129 -1.44 -8.47 17.74
CA GLU A 129 -1.35 -9.51 16.72
C GLU A 129 -1.04 -8.97 15.32
N MET A 130 -1.13 -7.65 15.11
CA MET A 130 -0.81 -7.01 13.83
C MET A 130 0.70 -7.00 13.62
N LEU A 131 1.13 -7.46 12.45
CA LEU A 131 2.54 -7.53 12.07
C LEU A 131 2.91 -6.54 10.96
N VAL A 132 1.91 -6.05 10.23
CA VAL A 132 2.07 -5.16 9.08
C VAL A 132 0.88 -4.21 8.97
N GLU A 133 1.16 -2.97 8.57
CA GLU A 133 0.15 -1.97 8.20
C GLU A 133 0.66 -1.19 6.98
N VAL A 134 -0.19 -1.02 5.97
CA VAL A 134 0.17 -0.39 4.69
C VAL A 134 -0.73 0.82 4.44
N GLU A 135 -0.13 2.00 4.36
CA GLU A 135 -0.78 3.26 4.02
C GLU A 135 -0.47 3.62 2.57
N VAL A 136 -1.47 4.09 1.82
CA VAL A 136 -1.27 4.49 0.42
C VAL A 136 -1.98 5.79 0.08
N THR A 137 -1.33 6.59 -0.77
CA THR A 137 -1.95 7.72 -1.45
C THR A 137 -2.02 7.44 -2.93
N ALA A 138 -3.17 7.65 -3.55
CA ALA A 138 -3.39 7.50 -4.98
C ALA A 138 -3.86 8.82 -5.62
N ALA A 139 -3.64 8.94 -6.93
CA ALA A 139 -4.11 10.07 -7.72
C ALA A 139 -4.83 9.55 -8.97
N VAL A 140 -6.04 10.05 -9.21
CA VAL A 140 -6.83 9.77 -10.42
C VAL A 140 -7.27 11.07 -11.07
N ALA A 141 -7.80 10.98 -12.29
CA ALA A 141 -8.36 12.12 -13.00
C ALA A 141 -9.52 12.71 -12.18
N ASP A 142 -9.64 14.04 -12.14
CA ASP A 142 -10.81 14.68 -11.56
C ASP A 142 -12.06 14.39 -12.42
N ALA A 143 -13.26 14.38 -11.85
CA ALA A 143 -14.47 14.09 -12.63
C ALA A 143 -14.93 15.29 -13.48
#